data_AF-A0A2M9P8X3-F1
#
_entry.id   AF-A0A2M9P8X3-F1
#
_cell.length_a   1.000
_cell.length_b   1.000
_cell.length_c   1.000
_cell.angle_alpha   90.00
_cell.angle_beta   90.00
_cell.angle_gamma   90.00
#
_symmetry.space_group_name_H-M   'P 1'
#
loop_
_entity.id
_entity.type
_entity.pdbx_description
1 polymer ?
#
loop_
_entity_poly.entity_id
_entity_poly.type
_entity_poly.pdbx_seq_one_letter_code
_entity_poly.pdbx_strand_id
1 'polypeptide(L)' 'MRVDYALQSHWRDPRVAFLAWRSRIEEIGVLVFQASRIESGEASGFAYWADALPFIVVNRKDAYARRVFSLLH' A
#
# COMPACT_ATOMS: atom_id res chain seq x y z
N MET A 1 -8.96 -0.36 -11.65
CA MET A 1 -9.06 0.20 -10.29
C MET A 1 -9.79 1.55 -10.34
N ARG A 2 -11.07 1.63 -9.96
CA ARG A 2 -11.81 2.91 -9.94
C ARG A 2 -11.95 3.40 -8.49
N VAL A 3 -11.04 4.25 -8.07
CA VAL A 3 -11.12 5.02 -6.82
C VAL A 3 -11.20 6.49 -7.24
N ASP A 4 -12.28 7.17 -6.89
CA ASP A 4 -12.43 8.61 -7.10
C ASP A 4 -12.30 9.37 -5.78
N TYR A 5 -12.25 10.70 -5.88
CA TYR A 5 -12.14 11.58 -4.72
C TYR A 5 -13.31 11.42 -3.74
N ALA A 6 -14.53 11.26 -4.26
CA ALA A 6 -15.71 11.09 -3.43
C ALA A 6 -15.58 9.84 -2.58
N LEU A 7 -15.23 8.70 -3.17
CA LEU A 7 -15.01 7.46 -2.43
C LEU A 7 -13.84 7.58 -1.43
N GLN A 8 -12.69 8.08 -1.88
CA GLN A 8 -11.50 8.17 -1.02
C GLN A 8 -11.72 9.09 0.19
N SER A 9 -12.45 10.21 0.02
CA SER A 9 -12.72 11.17 1.10
C SER A 9 -13.57 10.59 2.24
N HIS A 10 -14.26 9.46 2.04
CA HIS A 10 -14.95 8.74 3.11
C HIS A 10 -14.01 7.91 4.00
N TRP A 11 -12.77 7.65 3.57
CA TRP A 11 -11.79 6.87 4.35
C TRP A 11 -11.07 7.78 5.36
N ARG A 12 -11.80 8.21 6.38
CA ARG A 12 -11.29 9.16 7.39
C ARG A 12 -10.25 8.57 8.33
N ASP A 13 -10.27 7.26 8.55
CA ASP A 13 -9.24 6.55 9.32
C ASP A 13 -8.09 6.12 8.38
N PRO A 14 -6.84 6.54 8.63
CA PRO A 14 -5.67 6.11 7.84
C PRO A 14 -5.52 4.60 7.69
N ARG A 15 -5.91 3.82 8.71
CA ARG A 15 -5.92 2.35 8.64
C ARG A 15 -6.96 1.86 7.63
N VAL A 16 -8.16 2.44 7.64
CA VAL A 16 -9.22 2.11 6.66
C VAL A 16 -8.76 2.47 5.25
N ALA A 17 -8.17 3.65 5.08
CA ALA A 17 -7.60 4.07 3.80
C ALA A 17 -6.52 3.09 3.30
N PHE A 18 -5.61 2.65 4.18
CA PHE A 18 -4.59 1.66 3.84
C PHE A 18 -5.19 0.33 3.40
N LEU A 19 -6.15 -0.22 4.15
CA LEU A 19 -6.79 -1.49 3.82
C LEU A 19 -7.57 -1.40 2.49
N ALA A 20 -8.26 -0.28 2.25
CA ALA A 20 -9.00 -0.06 1.01
C ALA A 20 -8.06 0.03 -0.19
N TRP A 21 -6.99 0.84 -0.11
CA TRP A 21 -5.98 0.92 -1.16
C TRP A 21 -5.31 -0.43 -1.43
N ARG A 22 -4.92 -1.16 -0.39
CA ARG A 22 -4.34 -2.49 -0.51
C ARG A 22 -5.26 -3.45 -1.28
N SER A 23 -6.54 -3.57 -0.86
CA SER A 23 -7.52 -4.43 -1.52
C SER A 23 -7.64 -4.11 -3.01
N ARG A 24 -7.73 -2.82 -3.36
CA ARG A 24 -7.90 -2.36 -4.74
C ARG A 24 -6.67 -2.62 -5.63
N ILE A 25 -5.48 -2.66 -5.03
CA ILE A 25 -4.23 -3.04 -5.72
C ILE A 25 -4.16 -4.56 -5.88
N GLU A 26 -4.52 -5.32 -4.85
CA GLU A 26 -4.55 -6.79 -4.89
C GLU A 26 -5.57 -7.31 -5.93
N GLU A 27 -6.71 -6.63 -6.07
CA GLU A 27 -7.76 -6.93 -7.06
C GLU A 27 -7.28 -6.85 -8.52
N ILE A 28 -6.22 -6.10 -8.81
CA ILE A 28 -5.63 -5.99 -10.17
C ILE A 28 -4.44 -6.94 -10.38
N GLY A 29 -4.21 -7.88 -9.46
CA GLY A 29 -3.19 -8.92 -9.59
C GLY A 29 -1.82 -8.57 -9.03
N VAL A 30 -1.71 -7.51 -8.21
CA VAL A 30 -0.45 -7.10 -7.56
C VAL A 30 -0.44 -7.57 -6.10
N LEU A 31 0.56 -8.35 -5.71
CA LEU A 31 0.70 -8.83 -4.32
C LEU A 31 1.18 -7.71 -3.41
N VAL A 32 0.57 -7.53 -2.23
CA VAL A 32 1.02 -6.52 -1.26
C VAL A 32 1.49 -7.17 0.04
N PHE A 33 2.79 -7.05 0.32
CA PHE A 33 3.42 -7.55 1.54
C PHE A 33 3.67 -6.43 2.55
N GLN A 34 3.64 -6.78 3.84
CA GLN A 34 3.98 -5.87 4.94
C GLN A 34 5.23 -6.39 5.65
N ALA A 35 6.37 -5.73 5.42
CA ALA A 35 7.63 -6.10 6.06
C ALA A 35 7.65 -5.70 7.53
N SER A 36 8.02 -6.62 8.42
CA SER A 36 8.15 -6.37 9.86
C SER A 36 9.59 -6.17 10.33
N ARG A 37 10.58 -6.48 9.48
CA ARG A 37 12.01 -6.52 9.83
C ARG A 37 12.84 -5.40 9.21
N ILE A 38 12.24 -4.51 8.43
CA ILE A 38 12.91 -3.32 7.89
C ILE A 38 12.81 -2.22 8.93
N GLU A 39 13.92 -1.56 9.26
CA GLU A 39 13.87 -0.38 10.13
C GLU A 39 13.28 0.82 9.40
N SER A 40 12.47 1.65 10.08
CA SER A 40 11.75 2.78 9.44
C SER A 40 12.67 3.83 8.80
N GLY A 41 13.95 3.88 9.18
CA GLY A 41 14.96 4.76 8.56
C GLY A 41 15.63 4.17 7.30
N GLU A 42 15.43 2.88 7.03
CA GLU A 42 16.10 2.17 5.94
C GLU A 42 15.25 2.20 4.66
N ALA A 43 13.99 1.78 4.75
CA ALA A 43 13.05 1.86 3.64
C ALA A 43 11.59 1.96 4.11
N SER A 44 10.81 2.80 3.42
CA SER A 44 9.35 2.90 3.62
C SER A 44 8.58 1.81 2.87
N GLY A 45 9.15 1.35 1.75
CA GLY A 45 8.58 0.34 0.87
C GLY A 45 9.33 0.29 -0.47
N PHE A 46 9.03 -0.72 -1.27
CA PHE A 46 9.55 -0.88 -2.63
C PHE A 46 8.58 -1.71 -3.46
N ALA A 47 8.69 -1.61 -4.79
CA ALA A 47 7.90 -2.38 -5.74
C ALA A 47 8.82 -3.16 -6.68
N TYR A 48 8.35 -4.32 -7.12
CA TYR A 48 8.99 -5.13 -8.14
C TYR A 48 7.99 -5.42 -9.25
N TRP A 49 8.32 -4.99 -10.46
CA TRP A 49 7.54 -5.26 -11.66
C TRP A 49 8.01 -6.57 -12.31
N ALA A 50 7.04 -7.42 -12.65
CA ALA A 50 7.23 -8.63 -13.43
C ALA A 50 5.92 -9.01 -14.14
N ASP A 51 6.03 -9.73 -15.25
CA ASP A 51 4.87 -10.23 -16.01
C ASP A 51 4.05 -11.23 -15.20
N ALA A 52 4.71 -11.97 -14.30
CA ALA A 52 4.07 -12.89 -13.38
C ALA A 52 4.33 -12.44 -11.93
N LEU A 53 3.26 -12.34 -11.15
CA LEU A 53 3.29 -12.01 -9.71
C LEU A 53 4.04 -10.70 -9.38
N PRO A 54 3.68 -9.55 -9.98
CA PRO A 54 4.21 -8.26 -9.54
C PRO A 54 3.84 -8.02 -8.07
N PHE A 55 4.72 -7.34 -7.33
CA PHE A 55 4.48 -7.12 -5.90
C PHE A 55 4.98 -5.78 -5.38
N ILE A 56 4.36 -5.35 -4.28
CA ILE A 56 4.72 -4.19 -3.50
C ILE A 56 4.98 -4.64 -2.06
N VAL A 57 6.04 -4.10 -1.45
CA VAL A 57 6.34 -4.27 -0.03
C VAL A 57 6.22 -2.92 0.64
N VAL A 58 5.44 -2.84 1.73
CA VAL A 58 5.39 -1.66 2.60
C VAL A 58 5.95 -1.97 3.97
N ASN A 59 6.54 -0.98 4.63
CA ASN A 59 7.05 -1.15 5.98
C ASN A 59 5.91 -1.12 7.01
N ARG A 60 5.74 -2.22 7.75
CA ARG A 60 4.72 -2.33 8.82
C ARG A 60 5.04 -1.46 10.03
N LYS A 61 6.28 -0.99 10.20
CA LYS A 61 6.64 -0.07 11.30
C LYS A 61 6.20 1.37 11.02
N ASP A 62 5.95 1.73 9.77
CA ASP A 62 5.54 3.09 9.40
C ASP A 62 4.08 3.38 9.75
N ALA A 63 3.74 4.66 9.96
CA ALA A 63 2.35 5.09 10.12
C ALA A 63 1.51 4.74 8.87
N TYR A 64 0.22 4.43 9.04
CA TYR A 64 -0.64 4.01 7.93
C TYR A 64 -0.69 5.01 6.77
N ALA A 65 -0.66 6.32 7.05
CA ALA A 65 -0.60 7.34 5.99
C ALA A 65 0.67 7.23 5.13
N ARG A 66 1.83 6.94 5.74
CA ARG A 66 3.09 6.71 5.02
C ARG A 66 3.07 5.41 4.23
N ARG A 67 2.40 4.36 4.72
CA ARG A 67 2.17 3.14 3.95
C ARG A 67 1.27 3.37 2.74
N VAL A 68 0.21 4.17 2.87
CA VAL A 68 -0.63 4.58 1.74
C VAL A 68 0.20 5.34 0.71
N PHE A 69 1.05 6.27 1.13
CA PHE A 69 1.98 6.95 0.23
C PHE A 69 2.88 5.94 -0.51
N SER A 70 3.49 4.99 0.19
CA SER A 70 4.35 3.96 -0.44
C SER A 70 3.60 3.00 -1.37
N LEU A 71 2.29 2.79 -1.20
CA LEU A 71 1.50 2.01 -2.15
C LEU A 71 1.28 2.73 -3.49
N LEU A 72 1.35 4.06 -3.48
CA LEU A 72 0.96 4.93 -4.60
C LEU A 72 2.14 5.70 -5.23
N HIS A 73 3.34 5.55 -4.66
CA HIS A 73 4.59 6.17 -5.11
C HIS A 73 5.30 5.26 -6.11
#